data_AF-A0A954QRR0-F1
#
_entry.id   AF-A0A954QRR0-F1
#
_cell.length_a   1.000
_cell.length_b   1.000
_cell.length_c   1.000
_cell.angle_alpha   90.00
_cell.angle_beta   90.00
_cell.angle_gamma   90.00
#
_symmetry.space_group_name_H-M   'P 1'
#
loop_
_entity.id
_entity.type
_entity.pdbx_description
1 polymer ?
#
loop_
_entity_poly.entity_id
_entity_poly.type
_entity_poly.pdbx_seq_one_letter_code
_entity_poly.pdbx_strand_id
1 'polypeptide(L)' 'MQYIDPHIHMVSRTTDDYEILARMGCVAVSEPAFWAGFDRGSVDSFRDYFRQLTDFERRRAAQFCIRHYTWLCI' A
#
# COMPACT_ATOMS: atom_id res chain seq x y z
N MET A 1 -7.73 -17.38 -10.45
CA MET A 1 -6.31 -17.77 -10.24
C MET A 1 -5.74 -16.79 -9.23
N GLN A 2 -4.89 -17.25 -8.29
CA GLN A 2 -4.26 -16.33 -7.34
C GLN A 2 -3.09 -15.60 -7.98
N TYR A 3 -2.91 -14.32 -7.66
CA TYR A 3 -1.81 -13.51 -8.17
C TYR A 3 -1.27 -12.52 -7.13
N ILE A 4 -0.09 -11.97 -7.41
CA ILE A 4 0.56 -10.91 -6.65
C ILE A 4 0.67 -9.70 -7.56
N ASP A 5 0.29 -8.52 -7.06
CA ASP A 5 0.59 -7.25 -7.73
C ASP A 5 1.97 -6.75 -7.27
N PRO A 6 3.01 -6.81 -8.13
CA PRO A 6 4.37 -6.47 -7.74
C PRO A 6 4.60 -4.96 -7.57
N HIS A 7 3.70 -4.12 -8.12
CA HIS A 7 3.84 -2.67 -8.10
C HIS A 7 2.47 -1.99 -8.11
N ILE A 8 2.02 -1.57 -6.92
CA ILE A 8 0.80 -0.79 -6.76
C ILE A 8 0.93 0.22 -5.62
N HIS A 9 0.30 1.39 -5.77
CA HIS A 9 0.31 2.45 -4.77
C HIS A 9 -0.99 2.42 -3.96
N MET A 10 -1.07 1.61 -2.91
CA MET A 10 -2.29 1.46 -2.13
C MET A 10 -2.67 2.72 -1.37
N VAL A 11 -1.71 3.57 -0.99
CA VAL A 11 -1.99 4.89 -0.41
C VAL A 11 -2.93 5.73 -1.29
N SER A 12 -2.87 5.55 -2.61
CA SER A 12 -3.70 6.24 -3.60
C SER A 12 -4.97 5.48 -3.99
N ARG A 13 -5.30 4.38 -3.29
CA ARG A 13 -6.44 3.50 -3.57
C ARG A 13 -7.50 3.59 -2.50
N THR A 14 -8.74 3.37 -2.92
CA THR A 14 -9.89 3.30 -2.01
C THR A 14 -9.94 1.95 -1.31
N THR A 15 -10.81 1.83 -0.31
CA THR A 15 -11.10 0.53 0.31
C THR A 15 -11.83 -0.40 -0.67
N ASP A 16 -12.65 0.13 -1.57
CA ASP A 16 -13.36 -0.65 -2.59
C ASP A 16 -12.36 -1.31 -3.57
N ASP A 17 -11.23 -0.65 -3.87
CA ASP A 17 -10.17 -1.24 -4.67
C ASP A 17 -9.60 -2.52 -4.02
N TYR A 18 -9.49 -2.58 -2.69
CA TYR A 18 -9.06 -3.80 -1.99
C TYR A 18 -10.07 -4.93 -2.14
N GLU A 19 -11.37 -4.62 -2.09
CA GLU A 19 -12.42 -5.62 -2.30
C GLU A 19 -12.36 -6.18 -3.73
N ILE A 20 -12.18 -5.30 -4.72
CA ILE A 20 -12.01 -5.70 -6.12
C ILE A 20 -10.77 -6.57 -6.28
N LEU A 21 -9.62 -6.16 -5.75
CA LEU A 21 -8.38 -6.94 -5.79
C LEU A 21 -8.56 -8.34 -5.20
N ALA A 22 -9.22 -8.44 -4.04
CA ALA A 22 -9.49 -9.72 -3.40
C ALA A 22 -10.41 -10.61 -4.26
N ARG A 23 -11.48 -10.05 -4.82
CA ARG A 23 -12.40 -10.75 -5.74
C ARG A 23 -11.70 -11.25 -7.01
N MET A 24 -10.72 -10.52 -7.51
CA MET A 24 -9.92 -10.91 -8.68
C MET A 24 -8.85 -11.96 -8.36
N GLY A 25 -8.62 -12.27 -7.08
CA GLY A 25 -7.65 -13.26 -6.62
C GLY A 25 -6.28 -12.70 -6.26
N CYS A 26 -6.16 -11.39 -6.03
CA CYS A 26 -4.93 -10.80 -5.50
C CYS A 26 -4.70 -11.27 -4.06
N VAL A 27 -3.54 -11.87 -3.78
CA VAL A 27 -3.18 -12.37 -2.44
C VAL A 27 -2.07 -11.57 -1.78
N ALA A 28 -1.37 -10.74 -2.54
CA ALA A 28 -0.36 -9.84 -2.03
C ALA A 28 -0.15 -8.65 -2.98
N VAL A 29 0.23 -7.53 -2.40
CA VAL A 29 0.59 -6.30 -3.11
C VAL A 29 1.95 -5.82 -2.63
N SER A 30 2.69 -5.17 -3.52
CA SER A 30 3.99 -4.58 -3.25
C SER A 30 3.97 -3.10 -3.63
N GLU A 31 4.18 -2.23 -2.64
CA GLU A 31 4.10 -0.78 -2.78
C GLU A 31 5.45 -0.10 -2.58
N PRO A 32 5.95 0.68 -3.56
CA PRO A 32 7.20 1.41 -3.41
C PRO A 32 7.05 2.63 -2.48
N ALA A 33 8.03 2.82 -1.60
CA ALA A 33 8.08 3.88 -0.58
C ALA A 33 9.04 5.01 -0.99
N PHE A 34 8.66 5.92 -1.88
CA PHE A 34 9.53 7.05 -2.28
C PHE A 34 8.81 8.41 -2.19
N TRP A 35 7.80 8.63 -3.02
CA TRP A 35 7.11 9.92 -3.14
C TRP A 35 5.62 9.74 -2.85
N ALA A 36 5.08 10.61 -1.98
CA ALA A 36 3.68 10.58 -1.57
C ALA A 36 2.73 11.20 -2.60
N GLY A 37 3.24 11.60 -3.78
CA GLY A 37 2.45 12.29 -4.82
C GLY A 37 2.36 13.80 -4.64
N PHE A 38 3.04 14.37 -3.63
CA PHE A 38 3.09 15.81 -3.35
C PHE A 38 4.34 16.17 -2.54
N ASP A 39 4.68 17.46 -2.51
CA ASP A 39 5.80 17.98 -1.73
C ASP A 39 5.47 18.00 -0.24
N ARG A 40 6.40 17.45 0.56
CA ARG A 40 6.23 17.37 2.01
C ARG A 40 6.59 18.72 2.64
N GLY A 41 5.69 19.25 3.45
CA GLY A 41 5.91 20.53 4.15
C GLY A 41 6.76 20.41 5.42
N SER A 42 6.99 19.20 5.93
CA SER A 42 7.79 18.97 7.14
C SER A 42 8.42 17.57 7.18
N VAL A 43 9.35 17.38 8.12
CA VAL A 43 9.94 16.06 8.44
C VAL A 43 8.89 15.11 9.03
N ASP A 44 7.91 15.62 9.76
CA ASP A 44 6.82 14.79 10.31
C ASP A 44 5.99 14.17 9.20
N SER A 45 5.73 14.89 8.09
CA SER A 45 5.05 14.33 6.92
C SER A 45 5.81 13.16 6.29
N PHE A 46 7.15 13.17 6.36
CA PHE A 46 7.94 12.03 5.92
C PHE A 46 7.70 10.82 6.84
N ARG A 47 7.79 11.02 8.15
CA ARG A 47 7.53 9.96 9.14
C ARG A 47 6.12 9.36 9.00
N ASP A 48 5.12 10.21 8.85
CA ASP A 48 3.72 9.78 8.80
C ASP A 48 3.41 9.01 7.50
N TYR A 49 4.04 9.36 6.38
CA TYR A 49 3.95 8.57 5.14
C TYR A 49 4.47 7.14 5.33
N PHE A 50 5.62 6.95 5.98
CA PHE A 50 6.13 5.60 6.27
C PHE A 50 5.25 4.84 7.26
N ARG A 51 4.63 5.51 8.23
CA ARG A 51 3.62 4.89 9.10
C ARG A 51 2.37 4.48 8.33
N GLN A 52 1.94 5.29 7.36
CA GLN A 52 0.83 4.93 6.49
C GLN A 52 1.13 3.61 5.75
N LEU A 53 2.30 3.48 5.15
CA LEU A 53 2.69 2.26 4.43
C LEU A 53 2.87 1.04 5.34
N THR A 54 3.62 1.18 6.42
CA THR A 54 4.08 0.03 7.24
C THR A 54 3.04 -0.44 8.26
N ASP A 55 2.13 0.44 8.66
CA ASP A 55 1.15 0.16 9.70
C ASP A 55 -0.29 0.21 9.17
N PHE A 56 -0.71 1.35 8.61
CA PHE A 56 -2.09 1.54 8.17
C PHE A 56 -2.44 0.65 6.97
N GLU A 57 -1.67 0.71 5.88
CA GLU A 57 -1.93 -0.07 4.66
C GLU A 57 -1.83 -1.57 4.94
N ARG A 58 -0.87 -1.98 5.78
CA ARG A 58 -0.75 -3.36 6.21
C ARG A 58 -2.00 -3.87 6.91
N ARG A 59 -2.56 -3.10 7.85
CA ARG A 59 -3.79 -3.46 8.56
C ARG A 59 -5.01 -3.40 7.63
N ARG A 60 -5.08 -2.39 6.76
CA ARG A 60 -6.16 -2.22 5.78
C ARG A 60 -6.22 -3.41 4.81
N ALA A 61 -5.08 -3.79 4.22
CA ALA A 61 -4.97 -4.94 3.32
C ALA A 61 -5.37 -6.27 4.00
N ALA A 62 -5.00 -6.45 5.27
CA ALA A 62 -5.31 -7.66 6.01
C ALA A 62 -6.82 -7.91 6.19
N GLN A 63 -7.65 -6.86 6.19
CA GLN A 63 -9.11 -6.97 6.24
C GLN A 63 -9.68 -7.71 5.01
N PHE A 64 -8.93 -7.74 3.91
CA PHE A 64 -9.31 -8.36 2.63
C PHE A 64 -8.47 -9.61 2.33
N CYS A 65 -7.75 -10.15 3.31
CA CYS A 65 -6.83 -11.28 3.15
C CYS A 65 -5.68 -11.02 2.16
N ILE A 66 -5.32 -9.75 1.94
CA ILE A 66 -4.20 -9.35 1.08
C ILE A 66 -2.98 -9.03 1.95
N ARG A 67 -1.81 -9.59 1.61
CA ARG A 67 -0.54 -9.22 2.24
C ARG A 67 0.03 -7.97 1.58
N HIS A 68 0.16 -6.89 2.33
CA HIS A 68 0.84 -5.68 1.86
C HIS A 68 2.32 -5.72 2.23
N TYR A 69 3.16 -5.52 1.22
CA TYR A 69 4.60 -5.32 1.36
C TYR A 69 4.95 -3.93 0.87
N THR A 70 5.94 -3.31 1.50
CA THR A 70 6.50 -2.06 1.03
C THR A 70 8.01 -2.15 0.96
N TRP A 71 8.60 -1.47 -0.01
CA TRP A 71 10.04 -1.47 -0.25
C TRP A 71 10.52 -0.07 -0.58
N LEU A 72 11.71 0.24 -0.08
CA LEU A 72 12.42 1.48 -0.38
C LEU A 72 13.48 1.18 -1.44
N CYS A 73 13.46 1.91 -2.56
CA CYS A 73 14.57 1.92 -3.51
C CYS A 73 15.44 3.13 -3.19
N ILE A 74 16.70 2.87 -2.82
CA ILE A 74 17.71 3.89 -2.54
C ILE A 74 18.77 3.84 -3.63
#